data_AF-A0A821EZ57-F1
#
_entry.id   AF-A0A821EZ57-F1
#
_cell.length_a   1.000
_cell.length_b   1.000
_cell.length_c   1.000
_cell.angle_alpha   90.00
_cell.angle_beta   90.00
_cell.angle_gamma   90.00
#
_symmetry.space_group_name_H-M   'P 1'
#
loop_
_entity.id
_entity.type
_entity.pdbx_description
1 polymer ?
#
loop_
_entity_poly.entity_id
_entity_poly.type
_entity_poly.pdbx_seq_one_letter_code
_entity_poly.pdbx_strand_id
1 'polypeptide(L)'
;MKERILAETTSITKIYDEEIVKANVSKGATAIIPTIVEYRLPVAFCLLPNKRGKTYLELFERLKEQAIVMGKQFNPKRIITDYEPGLLPVIQQEFPSAIHSGCMFHFHQAIHRKITNLGLANDYLHNESIRDQCRQIMALSLMPINEVE
;
A
#
# COMPACT_ATOMS: atom_id res chain seq x y z
N MET A 1 -19.59 -5.86 4.05
CA MET A 1 -18.43 -5.29 3.31
C MET A 1 -18.74 -3.90 2.74
N LYS A 2 -19.80 -3.73 1.94
CA LYS A 2 -20.26 -2.41 1.46
C LYS A 2 -20.48 -1.38 2.58
N GLU A 3 -21.15 -1.77 3.65
CA GLU A 3 -21.42 -0.89 4.81
C GLU A 3 -20.15 -0.45 5.54
N ARG A 4 -19.16 -1.35 5.62
CA ARG A 4 -17.86 -1.04 6.24
C ARG A 4 -17.06 -0.05 5.40
N ILE A 5 -17.06 -0.21 4.07
CA ILE A 5 -16.42 0.73 3.13
C ILE A 5 -17.09 2.11 3.21
N LEU A 6 -18.43 2.14 3.27
CA LEU A 6 -19.18 3.38 3.41
C LEU A 6 -18.84 4.09 4.72
N ALA A 7 -18.81 3.35 5.84
CA ALA A 7 -18.46 3.88 7.16
C ALA A 7 -17.02 4.44 7.21
N GLU A 8 -16.05 3.74 6.64
CA GLU A 8 -14.65 4.18 6.57
C GLU A 8 -14.52 5.45 5.69
N THR A 9 -15.22 5.52 4.57
CA THR A 9 -15.21 6.70 3.67
C THR A 9 -15.87 7.92 4.31
N THR A 10 -16.97 7.74 5.04
CA THR A 10 -17.66 8.80 5.80
C THR A 10 -16.81 9.31 6.98
N SER A 11 -16.05 8.43 7.64
CA SER A 11 -15.15 8.84 8.73
C SER A 11 -14.02 9.73 8.22
N ILE A 12 -13.48 9.44 7.03
CA ILE A 12 -12.42 10.23 6.42
C ILE A 12 -12.90 11.64 6.08
N THR A 13 -14.10 11.78 5.49
CA THR A 13 -14.67 13.10 5.15
C THR A 13 -14.90 13.98 6.37
N LYS A 14 -15.33 13.40 7.50
CA LYS A 14 -15.48 14.14 8.77
C LYS A 14 -14.15 14.68 9.32
N ILE A 15 -13.06 13.92 9.20
CA ILE A 15 -11.73 14.37 9.62
C ILE A 15 -11.29 15.59 8.77
N TYR A 16 -11.57 15.59 7.47
CA TYR A 16 -11.30 16.74 6.60
C TYR A 16 -12.09 17.98 7.02
N ASP A 17 -13.39 17.82 7.29
CA ASP A 17 -14.25 18.94 7.70
C ASP A 17 -13.82 19.52 9.06
N GLU A 18 -13.46 18.67 10.03
CA GLU A 18 -12.99 19.12 11.35
C GLU A 18 -11.64 19.86 11.30
N GLU A 19 -10.70 19.41 10.48
CA GLU A 19 -9.40 20.06 10.33
C GLU A 19 -9.53 21.40 9.56
N ILE A 20 -10.42 21.48 8.57
CA ILE A 20 -10.77 22.74 7.88
C ILE A 20 -11.43 23.73 8.84
N VAL A 21 -12.32 23.25 9.72
CA VAL A 21 -12.95 24.09 10.74
C VAL A 21 -11.91 24.59 11.75
N LYS A 22 -11.00 23.74 12.24
CA LYS A 22 -9.92 24.19 13.15
C LYS A 22 -9.00 25.23 12.52
N ALA A 23 -8.70 25.11 11.23
CA ALA A 23 -7.90 26.08 10.49
C ALA A 23 -8.58 27.47 10.37
N ASN A 24 -9.92 27.52 10.43
CA ASN A 24 -10.71 28.76 10.33
C ASN A 24 -10.97 29.47 11.67
N VAL A 25 -10.51 28.96 12.82
CA VAL A 25 -10.92 29.45 14.16
C VAL A 25 -9.97 30.49 14.78
N SER A 26 -8.79 30.78 14.21
CA SER A 26 -7.94 31.86 14.75
C SER A 26 -8.37 33.24 14.23
N LYS A 27 -8.94 34.09 15.10
CA LYS A 27 -9.23 35.51 14.83
C LYS A 27 -7.94 36.30 14.63
N GLY A 28 -7.45 36.31 13.40
CA GLY A 28 -6.25 36.99 12.92
C GLY A 28 -5.82 36.31 11.62
N ALA A 29 -5.38 37.06 10.61
CA ALA A 29 -4.94 36.47 9.35
C ALA A 29 -3.67 35.63 9.57
N THR A 30 -3.86 34.38 9.97
CA THR A 30 -2.82 33.39 10.16
C THR A 30 -3.13 32.26 9.20
N ALA A 31 -2.47 32.28 8.04
CA ALA A 31 -2.48 31.15 7.14
C ALA A 31 -1.57 30.07 7.73
N ILE A 32 -2.14 29.14 8.49
CA ILE A 32 -1.49 27.87 8.75
C ILE A 32 -1.78 27.02 7.52
N ILE A 33 -0.77 26.80 6.68
CA ILE A 33 -0.81 25.72 5.68
C ILE A 33 -0.41 24.46 6.46
N PRO A 34 -1.34 23.59 6.89
CA PRO A 34 -0.96 22.29 7.41
C PRO A 34 -0.29 21.55 6.25
N THR A 35 1.02 21.36 6.33
CA THR A 35 1.71 20.42 5.45
C THR A 35 1.28 19.02 5.87
N ILE A 36 0.10 18.57 5.45
CA ILE A 36 -0.21 17.15 5.53
C ILE A 36 0.57 16.47 4.41
N VAL A 37 1.68 15.86 4.80
CA VAL A 37 2.75 15.44 3.89
C VAL A 37 2.30 14.34 2.94
N GLU A 38 1.42 13.41 3.36
CA GLU A 38 0.87 12.36 2.48
C GLU A 38 -0.49 11.83 2.98
N TYR A 39 -1.54 11.94 2.17
CA TYR A 39 -2.77 11.16 2.35
C TYR A 39 -2.78 9.97 1.39
N ARG A 40 -3.05 8.77 1.90
CA ARG A 40 -3.31 7.58 1.07
C ARG A 40 -4.81 7.33 1.02
N LEU A 41 -5.43 7.68 -0.10
CA LEU A 41 -6.86 7.49 -0.32
C LEU A 41 -7.12 6.20 -1.12
N PRO A 42 -8.03 5.32 -0.67
CA PRO A 42 -8.53 4.25 -1.51
C PRO A 42 -9.23 4.83 -2.75
N VAL A 43 -8.70 4.55 -3.94
CA VAL A 43 -9.25 5.08 -5.21
C VAL A 43 -10.21 4.11 -5.90
N ALA A 44 -10.10 2.81 -5.59
CA ALA A 44 -10.96 1.77 -6.15
C ALA A 44 -10.98 0.55 -5.23
N PHE A 45 -12.11 -0.15 -5.20
CA PHE A 45 -12.25 -1.46 -4.58
C PHE A 45 -12.65 -2.48 -5.64
N CYS A 46 -11.86 -3.54 -5.77
CA CYS A 46 -12.00 -4.51 -6.84
C CYS A 46 -12.10 -5.92 -6.25
N LEU A 47 -13.21 -6.61 -6.52
CA LEU A 47 -13.43 -7.99 -6.10
C LEU A 47 -13.08 -8.91 -7.27
N LEU A 48 -12.08 -9.76 -7.06
CA LEU A 48 -11.54 -10.64 -8.09
C LEU A 48 -11.94 -12.09 -7.80
N PRO A 49 -12.36 -12.86 -8.81
CA PRO A 49 -12.74 -14.27 -8.63
C PRO A 49 -11.56 -15.18 -8.33
N ASN A 50 -10.33 -14.79 -8.70
CA ASN A 50 -9.13 -15.58 -8.51
C ASN A 50 -7.87 -14.71 -8.65
N LYS A 51 -6.72 -15.34 -8.37
CA LYS A 51 -5.36 -14.77 -8.36
C LYS A 51 -4.59 -15.15 -9.64
N ARG A 52 -5.14 -14.85 -10.82
CA ARG A 52 -4.54 -15.21 -12.12
C ARG A 52 -4.28 -13.97 -12.97
N GLY A 53 -3.23 -14.04 -13.79
CA GLY A 53 -2.82 -12.94 -14.67
C GLY A 53 -3.94 -12.43 -15.58
N LYS A 54 -4.74 -13.32 -16.18
CA LYS A 54 -5.90 -12.93 -17.00
C LYS A 54 -6.88 -12.04 -16.24
N THR A 55 -7.17 -12.38 -14.98
CA THR A 55 -8.10 -11.61 -14.15
C THR A 55 -7.50 -10.25 -13.74
N TYR A 56 -6.18 -10.16 -13.56
CA TYR A 56 -5.50 -8.88 -13.34
C TYR A 56 -5.45 -7.99 -14.58
N LEU A 57 -5.31 -8.57 -15.78
CA LEU A 57 -5.40 -7.83 -17.04
C LEU A 57 -6.78 -7.16 -17.16
N GLU A 58 -7.85 -7.96 -17.01
CA GLU A 58 -9.23 -7.46 -17.04
C GLU A 58 -9.47 -6.36 -15.97
N LEU A 59 -8.84 -6.47 -14.80
CA LEU A 59 -8.88 -5.45 -13.76
C LEU A 59 -8.26 -4.13 -14.24
N PHE A 60 -7.04 -4.16 -14.77
CA PHE A 60 -6.36 -2.94 -15.21
C PHE A 60 -7.04 -2.29 -16.41
N GLU A 61 -7.58 -3.09 -17.34
CA GLU A 61 -8.43 -2.61 -18.43
C GLU A 61 -9.64 -1.84 -17.88
N ARG A 62 -10.39 -2.43 -16.94
CA ARG A 62 -11.53 -1.77 -16.28
C ARG A 62 -11.14 -0.48 -15.58
N LEU A 63 -9.99 -0.46 -14.88
CA LEU A 63 -9.50 0.76 -14.22
C LEU A 63 -9.14 1.86 -15.22
N LYS A 64 -8.50 1.50 -16.35
CA LYS A 64 -8.18 2.43 -17.44
C LYS A 64 -9.45 3.00 -18.07
N GLU A 65 -10.44 2.16 -18.37
CA GLU A 65 -11.75 2.57 -18.89
C GLU A 65 -12.46 3.55 -17.96
N GLN A 66 -12.52 3.25 -16.66
CA GLN A 66 -13.14 4.14 -15.68
C GLN A 66 -12.41 5.48 -15.56
N ALA A 67 -11.07 5.47 -15.60
CA ALA A 67 -10.31 6.71 -15.60
C ALA A 67 -10.63 7.58 -16.81
N ILE A 68 -10.77 6.98 -18.01
CA ILE A 68 -11.16 7.70 -19.23
C ILE A 68 -12.54 8.34 -19.09
N VAL A 69 -13.52 7.63 -18.54
CA VAL A 69 -14.87 8.18 -18.26
C VAL A 69 -14.81 9.40 -17.34
N MET A 70 -13.88 9.41 -16.40
CA MET A 70 -13.65 10.55 -15.49
C MET A 70 -12.80 11.68 -16.10
N GLY A 71 -12.44 11.58 -17.39
CA GLY A 71 -11.54 12.53 -18.05
C GLY A 71 -10.11 12.50 -17.49
N LYS A 72 -9.67 11.35 -16.99
CA LYS A 72 -8.34 11.10 -16.42
C LYS A 72 -7.62 10.00 -17.18
N GLN A 73 -6.32 9.87 -16.92
CA GLN A 73 -5.50 8.77 -17.42
C GLN A 73 -4.99 7.94 -16.25
N PHE A 74 -5.23 6.63 -16.27
CA PHE A 74 -4.65 5.71 -15.30
C PHE A 74 -3.25 5.27 -15.77
N ASN A 75 -2.23 6.04 -15.40
CA ASN A 75 -0.84 5.79 -15.76
C ASN A 75 0.10 6.02 -14.57
N PRO A 76 0.16 5.09 -13.61
CA PRO A 76 1.01 5.22 -12.42
C PRO A 76 2.50 5.18 -12.79
N LYS A 77 3.30 6.08 -12.20
CA LYS A 77 4.77 6.07 -12.34
C LYS A 77 5.46 5.04 -11.45
N ARG A 78 4.81 4.67 -10.35
CA ARG A 78 5.30 3.72 -9.36
C ARG A 78 4.15 2.82 -8.95
N ILE A 79 4.40 1.52 -8.90
CA ILE A 79 3.42 0.51 -8.51
C ILE A 79 4.01 -0.29 -7.36
N ILE A 80 3.31 -0.33 -6.24
CA ILE A 80 3.69 -1.13 -5.07
C ILE A 80 2.63 -2.19 -4.84
N THR A 81 3.00 -3.46 -4.95
CA THR A 81 2.07 -4.58 -4.72
C THR A 81 2.72 -5.63 -3.83
N ASP A 82 1.93 -6.59 -3.37
CA ASP A 82 2.51 -7.84 -2.86
C ASP A 82 3.22 -8.60 -4.01
N TYR A 83 4.08 -9.55 -3.65
CA TYR A 83 4.88 -10.35 -4.57
C TYR A 83 4.06 -11.49 -5.22
N GLU A 84 2.83 -11.21 -5.63
CA GLU A 84 1.98 -12.24 -6.19
C GLU A 84 2.45 -12.63 -7.61
N PRO A 85 2.86 -13.90 -7.86
CA PRO A 85 3.46 -14.31 -9.13
C PRO A 85 2.59 -14.05 -10.35
N GLY A 86 1.27 -14.12 -10.21
CA GLY A 86 0.33 -13.86 -11.29
C GLY A 86 0.18 -12.38 -11.66
N LEU A 87 0.56 -11.46 -10.77
CA LEU A 87 0.37 -10.02 -10.92
C LEU A 87 1.60 -9.32 -11.52
N LEU A 88 2.81 -9.75 -11.13
CA LEU A 88 4.08 -9.23 -11.63
C LEU A 88 4.17 -9.13 -13.17
N PRO A 89 3.92 -10.21 -13.95
CA PRO A 89 4.03 -10.13 -15.42
C PRO A 89 2.98 -9.19 -16.02
N VAL A 90 1.81 -9.11 -15.40
CA VAL A 90 0.72 -8.24 -15.84
C VAL A 90 1.07 -6.76 -15.64
N ILE A 91 1.67 -6.41 -14.50
CA ILE A 91 2.12 -5.04 -14.25
C ILE A 91 3.14 -4.60 -15.30
N GLN A 92 4.11 -5.47 -15.61
CA GLN A 92 5.14 -5.18 -16.61
C GLN A 92 4.54 -5.01 -18.02
N GLN A 93 3.52 -5.80 -18.35
CA GLN A 93 2.80 -5.69 -19.62
C GLN A 93 1.97 -4.40 -19.69
N GLU A 94 1.20 -4.09 -18.64
CA GLU A 94 0.21 -3.00 -18.65
C GLU A 94 0.82 -1.62 -18.39
N PHE A 95 1.96 -1.57 -17.69
CA PHE A 95 2.66 -0.36 -17.25
C PHE A 95 4.18 -0.52 -17.38
N PRO A 96 4.73 -0.73 -18.60
CA PRO A 96 6.14 -1.06 -18.81
C PRO A 96 7.12 0.03 -18.36
N SER A 97 6.66 1.29 -18.26
CA SER A 97 7.44 2.43 -17.80
C SER A 97 7.33 2.70 -16.30
N ALA A 98 6.45 1.98 -15.59
CA ALA A 98 6.27 2.14 -14.16
C ALA A 98 7.38 1.43 -13.38
N ILE A 99 7.86 2.06 -12.31
CA ILE A 99 8.77 1.42 -11.37
C ILE A 99 7.93 0.51 -10.46
N HIS A 100 8.05 -0.80 -10.63
CA HIS A 100 7.44 -1.77 -9.74
C HIS A 100 8.31 -2.02 -8.51
N SER A 101 7.71 -2.14 -7.34
CA SER A 101 8.39 -2.47 -6.09
C SER A 101 7.50 -3.35 -5.22
N GLY A 102 8.12 -4.23 -4.43
CA GLY A 102 7.39 -5.02 -3.45
C GLY A 102 6.91 -4.19 -2.26
N CYS A 103 5.76 -4.58 -1.71
CA CYS A 103 5.22 -3.96 -0.51
C CYS A 103 5.93 -4.49 0.74
N MET A 104 6.76 -3.63 1.36
CA MET A 104 7.46 -3.98 2.60
C MET A 104 6.53 -4.46 3.70
N PHE A 105 5.34 -3.89 3.85
CA PHE A 105 4.36 -4.33 4.84
C PHE A 105 3.99 -5.81 4.68
N HIS A 106 3.65 -6.25 3.47
CA HIS A 106 3.32 -7.64 3.19
C HIS A 106 4.54 -8.57 3.36
N PHE A 107 5.74 -8.08 3.01
CA PHE A 107 6.99 -8.80 3.22
C PHE A 107 7.28 -9.05 4.72
N HIS A 108 7.21 -8.00 5.55
CA HIS A 108 7.39 -8.12 7.00
C HIS A 108 6.34 -9.06 7.61
N GLN A 109 5.07 -8.95 7.18
CA GLN A 109 4.04 -9.89 7.63
C GLN A 109 4.35 -11.34 7.26
N ALA A 110 4.89 -11.59 6.08
CA ALA A 110 5.28 -12.94 5.66
C ALA A 110 6.38 -13.50 6.56
N ILE A 111 7.36 -12.66 6.93
CA ILE A 111 8.42 -13.04 7.88
C ILE A 111 7.82 -13.34 9.26
N HIS A 112 6.94 -12.49 9.79
CA HIS A 112 6.28 -12.74 11.08
C HIS A 112 5.46 -14.04 11.09
N ARG A 113 4.74 -14.33 10.00
CA ARG A 113 4.05 -15.63 9.85
C ARG A 113 5.05 -16.78 9.87
N LYS A 114 6.19 -16.64 9.20
CA LYS A 114 7.23 -17.68 9.19
C LYS A 114 7.84 -17.89 10.58
N ILE A 115 8.17 -16.83 11.31
CA ILE A 115 8.65 -16.89 12.71
C ILE A 115 7.65 -17.67 13.57
N THR A 116 6.36 -17.33 13.46
CA THR A 116 5.28 -18.00 14.20
C THR A 116 5.18 -19.48 13.83
N ASN A 117 5.21 -19.81 12.54
CA ASN A 117 5.13 -21.19 12.05
C ASN A 117 6.33 -22.06 12.47
N LEU A 118 7.47 -21.43 12.78
CA LEU A 118 8.66 -22.12 13.31
C LEU A 118 8.61 -22.30 14.84
N GLY A 119 7.55 -21.85 15.51
CA GLY A 119 7.43 -21.90 16.98
C GLY A 119 8.21 -20.81 17.71
N LEU A 120 8.85 -19.89 16.98
CA LEU A 120 9.75 -18.87 17.53
C LEU A 120 9.00 -17.61 18.01
N ALA A 121 7.67 -17.64 18.13
CA ALA A 121 6.88 -16.47 18.51
C ALA A 121 7.26 -15.94 19.91
N ASN A 122 7.43 -16.85 20.88
CA ASN A 122 7.86 -16.47 22.23
C ASN A 122 9.30 -15.99 22.25
N ASP A 123 10.19 -16.64 21.49
CA ASP A 123 11.58 -16.23 21.38
C ASP A 123 11.71 -14.84 20.75
N TYR A 124 10.95 -14.55 19.69
CA TYR A 124 10.94 -13.22 19.07
C TYR A 124 10.53 -12.10 20.05
N LEU A 125 9.63 -12.39 20.99
CA LEU A 125 9.17 -11.42 21.99
C LEU A 125 10.20 -11.20 23.10
N HIS A 126 10.84 -12.27 23.58
CA HIS A 126 11.64 -12.23 24.81
C HIS A 126 13.16 -12.32 24.58
N ASN A 127 13.61 -12.70 23.39
CA ASN A 127 15.02 -12.83 23.03
C ASN A 127 15.40 -11.74 22.01
N GLU A 128 16.16 -10.75 22.49
CA GLU A 128 16.62 -9.61 21.68
C GLU A 128 17.50 -10.03 20.50
N SER A 129 18.40 -11.00 20.69
CA SER A 129 19.29 -11.49 19.64
C SER A 129 18.49 -12.07 18.46
N ILE A 130 17.47 -12.89 18.76
CA ILE A 130 16.59 -13.48 17.73
C ILE A 130 15.77 -12.39 17.03
N ARG A 131 15.25 -11.42 17.79
CA ARG A 131 14.49 -10.30 17.24
C ARG A 131 15.33 -9.45 16.29
N ASP A 132 16.58 -9.19 16.65
CA ASP A 132 17.49 -8.38 15.83
C ASP A 132 17.94 -9.13 14.58
N GLN A 133 18.22 -10.43 14.66
CA GLN A 133 18.43 -11.27 13.47
C GLN A 133 17.22 -11.24 12.53
N CYS A 134 15.99 -11.32 13.06
CA CYS A 134 14.78 -11.20 12.24
C CYS A 134 14.66 -9.82 11.58
N ARG A 135 15.03 -8.74 12.27
CA ARG A 135 15.05 -7.37 11.71
C ARG A 135 16.13 -7.20 10.64
N GLN A 136 17.29 -7.80 10.84
CA GLN A 136 18.36 -7.83 9.83
C GLN A 136 17.87 -8.52 8.56
N ILE A 137 17.20 -9.67 8.68
CA ILE A 137 16.59 -10.37 7.54
C ILE A 137 15.56 -9.47 6.83
N MET A 138 14.73 -8.74 7.57
CA MET A 138 13.78 -7.78 6.99
C MET A 138 14.48 -6.62 6.28
N ALA A 139 15.66 -6.19 6.76
CA ALA A 139 16.44 -5.11 6.18
C ALA A 139 17.19 -5.51 4.90
N LEU A 140 17.45 -6.80 4.67
CA LEU A 140 18.14 -7.28 3.46
C LEU A 140 17.45 -6.82 2.16
N SER A 141 16.12 -6.69 2.14
CA SER A 141 15.41 -6.21 0.95
C SER A 141 15.62 -4.72 0.66
N LEU A 142 16.28 -3.99 1.56
CA LEU A 142 16.66 -2.58 1.39
C LEU A 142 18.13 -2.41 1.02
N MET A 143 18.92 -3.50 1.07
CA MET A 143 20.33 -3.43 0.71
C MET A 143 20.50 -3.31 -0.81
N PRO A 144 21.52 -2.57 -1.27
CA PRO A 144 21.93 -2.59 -2.66
C PRO A 144 22.24 -4.02 -3.12
N ILE A 145 21.83 -4.40 -4.33
CA ILE A 145 22.04 -5.76 -4.86
C ILE A 145 23.52 -6.17 -4.84
N ASN A 146 24.42 -5.21 -5.02
CA ASN A 146 25.87 -5.41 -4.99
C ASN A 146 26.46 -5.65 -3.58
N GLU A 147 25.64 -5.58 -2.53
CA GLU A 147 26.05 -5.81 -1.14
C GLU A 147 25.40 -7.07 -0.55
N VAL A 148 24.56 -7.77 -1.33
CA VAL A 148 23.94 -9.04 -0.95
C VAL A 148 24.79 -10.19 -1.51
N GLU A 149 25.59 -10.83 -0.66
CA GLU A 149 26.41 -12.03 -0.97
C GLU A 149 25.60 -13.33 -0.88
#